data_AF-A0A2E7LLN3-F1
#
_entry.id   AF-A0A2E7LLN3-F1
#
_cell.length_a   1.000
_cell.length_b   1.000
_cell.length_c   1.000
_cell.angle_alpha   90.00
_cell.angle_beta   90.00
_cell.angle_gamma   90.00
#
_symmetry.space_group_name_H-M   'P 1'
#
loop_
_entity.id
_entity.type
_entity.pdbx_description
1 polymer ?
#
loop_
_entity_poly.entity_id
_entity_poly.type
_entity_poly.pdbx_seq_one_letter_code
_entity_poly.pdbx_strand_id
1 'polypeptide(L)' 'MDDEIKGMDPNIPLSNKDFYFKDGLMIFKKGYHMKRGYCCGSGCLHCPFSEMSEGNTELKEDANRK' A
#
# COMPACT_ATOMS: atom_id res chain seq x y z
N MET A 1 32.62 -6.11 0.29
CA MET A 1 31.74 -5.82 -0.86
C MET A 1 30.39 -5.56 -0.25
N ASP A 2 30.03 -4.30 -0.35
CA ASP A 2 29.18 -3.59 0.58
C ASP A 2 27.74 -3.91 0.20
N ASP A 3 27.09 -4.70 1.06
CA ASP A 3 25.69 -5.07 0.99
C ASP A 3 24.85 -3.78 1.12
N GLU A 4 24.68 -3.08 -0.01
CA GLU A 4 23.84 -1.90 -0.13
C GLU A 4 22.39 -2.30 0.18
N ILE A 5 22.00 -2.05 1.43
CA ILE A 5 20.62 -2.11 1.90
C ILE A 5 19.74 -1.28 0.94
N LYS A 6 19.13 -1.93 -0.05
CA LYS A 6 18.08 -1.40 -0.95
C LYS A 6 16.77 -1.20 -0.17
N GLY A 7 16.84 -0.48 0.93
CA GLY A 7 15.75 -0.31 1.86
C GLY A 7 15.56 1.16 2.21
N MET A 8 14.76 1.84 1.38
CA MET A 8 14.11 3.13 1.66
C MET A 8 15.05 4.28 2.04
N ASP A 9 15.27 5.19 1.10
CA ASP A 9 15.75 6.53 1.45
C ASP A 9 14.68 7.22 2.34
N PRO A 10 14.97 7.53 3.62
CA PRO A 10 14.01 8.15 4.53
C PRO A 10 13.71 9.62 4.18
N ASN A 11 14.38 10.16 3.16
CA ASN A 11 14.27 11.55 2.74
C ASN A 11 13.40 11.73 1.48
N ILE A 12 12.61 10.72 1.08
CA ILE A 12 11.73 10.84 -0.07
C ILE A 12 10.59 11.82 0.26
N PRO A 13 10.49 12.98 -0.42
CA PRO A 13 9.40 13.91 -0.20
C PRO A 13 8.08 13.29 -0.68
N LEU A 14 7.13 13.16 0.25
CA LEU A 14 5.77 12.77 -0.05
C LEU A 14 4.99 13.99 -0.56
N SER A 15 4.33 13.85 -1.69
CA SER A 15 3.51 14.90 -2.28
C SER A 15 2.03 14.55 -2.17
N ASN A 16 1.14 15.53 -2.39
CA ASN A 16 -0.33 15.34 -2.45
C ASN A 16 -0.78 14.32 -3.54
N LYS A 17 0.16 13.89 -4.40
CA LYS A 17 -0.04 12.82 -5.40
C LYS A 17 0.20 11.41 -4.84
N ASP A 18 0.91 11.29 -3.73
CA ASP A 18 1.32 10.02 -3.13
C ASP A 18 0.33 9.53 -2.07
N PHE A 19 -0.42 10.41 -1.43
CA PHE A 19 -1.44 10.10 -0.45
C PHE A 19 -2.54 11.16 -0.44
N TYR A 20 -3.67 10.86 0.20
CA TYR A 20 -4.74 11.81 0.48
C TYR A 20 -5.38 11.49 1.83
N PHE A 21 -6.01 12.48 2.44
CA PHE A 21 -6.80 12.27 3.65
C PHE A 21 -8.27 12.14 3.30
N LYS A 22 -8.92 11.15 3.90
CA LYS A 22 -10.36 10.92 3.80
C LYS A 22 -10.87 10.52 5.18
N ASP A 23 -11.85 11.25 5.71
CA ASP A 23 -12.46 10.97 7.01
C ASP A 23 -11.44 10.85 8.16
N GLY A 24 -10.37 11.66 8.13
CA GLY A 24 -9.28 11.61 9.13
C GLY A 24 -8.29 10.46 8.94
N LEU A 25 -8.51 9.59 7.96
CA LEU A 25 -7.60 8.49 7.61
C LEU A 25 -6.67 8.90 6.47
N MET A 26 -5.39 8.54 6.60
CA MET A 26 -4.39 8.72 5.55
C MET A 26 -4.45 7.53 4.58
N ILE A 27 -4.84 7.79 3.33
CA ILE A 27 -4.92 6.79 2.28
C ILE A 27 -3.76 6.98 1.31
N PHE A 28 -2.86 5.99 1.26
CA PHE A 28 -1.75 5.97 0.31
C PHE A 28 -2.22 5.59 -1.09
N LYS A 29 -1.70 6.30 -2.09
CA LYS A 29 -1.90 6.02 -3.51
C LYS A 29 -0.75 5.18 -4.04
N LYS A 30 -0.92 4.66 -5.27
CA LYS A 30 0.10 3.89 -6.01
C LYS A 30 1.47 4.58 -6.06
N GLY A 31 1.53 5.91 -6.15
CA GLY A 31 2.78 6.68 -6.17
C GLY A 31 3.67 6.46 -4.94
N TYR A 32 3.07 6.41 -3.75
CA TYR A 32 3.78 6.08 -2.52
C TYR A 32 4.39 4.68 -2.56
N HIS A 33 3.61 3.69 -3.00
CA HIS A 33 4.07 2.30 -3.09
C HIS A 33 5.16 2.10 -4.15
N MET A 34 5.15 2.89 -5.23
CA MET A 34 6.23 2.88 -6.24
C MET A 34 7.53 3.44 -5.67
N LYS A 35 7.46 4.57 -4.96
CA LYS A 35 8.62 5.15 -4.25
C LYS A 35 9.18 4.21 -3.18
N ARG A 36 8.29 3.44 -2.54
CA ARG A 36 8.63 2.42 -1.54
C ARG A 36 9.45 1.27 -2.14
N GLY A 37 9.17 0.90 -3.38
CA GLY A 37 9.87 -0.18 -4.09
C GLY A 37 9.50 -1.60 -3.67
N TYR A 38 8.60 -1.81 -2.69
CA TYR A 38 8.17 -3.16 -2.28
C TYR A 38 6.75 -3.20 -1.68
N CYS A 39 6.12 -4.39 -1.71
CA CYS A 39 4.81 -4.65 -1.08
C CYS A 39 4.97 -4.94 0.42
N CYS A 40 4.15 -4.31 1.26
CA CYS A 40 4.17 -4.53 2.71
C CYS A 40 3.19 -5.59 3.23
N GLY A 41 2.41 -6.23 2.35
CA GLY A 41 1.44 -7.26 2.74
C GLY A 41 0.22 -6.77 3.51
N SER A 42 0.03 -5.45 3.68
CA SER A 42 -1.08 -4.87 4.46
C SER A 42 -2.42 -4.81 3.72
N GLY A 43 -2.55 -5.43 2.54
CA GLY A 43 -3.80 -5.46 1.77
C GLY A 43 -4.30 -4.07 1.30
N CYS A 44 -3.40 -3.16 0.94
CA CYS A 44 -3.81 -1.80 0.53
C CYS A 44 -4.57 -1.81 -0.81
N LEU A 45 -5.69 -1.10 -0.87
CA LEU A 45 -6.57 -1.02 -2.06
C LEU A 45 -5.89 -0.50 -3.33
N HIS A 46 -4.83 0.31 -3.19
CA HIS A 46 -4.07 0.88 -4.31
C HIS A 46 -2.66 0.32 -4.43
N CYS A 47 -2.41 -0.87 -3.85
CA CYS A 47 -1.11 -1.49 -3.91
C CYS A 47 -0.85 -1.97 -5.35
N PRO A 48 0.19 -1.47 -6.04
CA PRO A 48 0.53 -1.92 -7.38
C PRO A 48 1.01 -3.37 -7.43
N PHE A 49 1.41 -3.93 -6.30
CA PHE A 49 1.80 -5.33 -6.17
C PHE A 49 0.61 -6.24 -5.84
N SER A 50 -0.59 -5.69 -5.61
CA SER A 50 -1.78 -6.48 -5.28
C SER A 50 -2.25 -7.33 -6.44
N GLU A 51 -2.08 -6.88 -7.69
CA GLU A 51 -2.49 -7.64 -8.89
C GLU A 51 -1.59 -8.87 -9.14
N MET A 52 -0.44 -8.99 -8.46
CA MET A 52 0.34 -10.24 -8.43
C MET A 52 -0.22 -11.28 -7.45
N SER A 53 -1.24 -10.92 -6.67
CA SER A 53 -1.98 -11.84 -5.82
C SER A 53 -3.40 -11.87 -6.36
N GLU A 54 -3.73 -12.91 -7.12
CA GLU A 54 -5.12 -13.24 -7.46
C GLU A 54 -5.95 -13.15 -6.17
N GLY A 55 -6.73 -12.07 -6.07
CA GLY A 55 -7.41 -11.68 -4.84
C GLY A 55 -8.48 -12.71 -4.52
N ASN A 56 -8.43 -13.25 -3.31
CA ASN A 56 -9.50 -14.04 -2.74
C ASN A 56 -10.83 -13.25 -2.84
N THR A 57 -11.72 -13.69 -3.73
CA THR A 57 -13.07 -13.14 -3.95
C THR A 57 -14.09 -13.56 -2.91
N GLU A 58 -13.66 -13.97 -1.71
CA GLU A 58 -14.58 -14.35 -0.64
C GLU A 58 -14.50 -13.38 0.53
N LEU A 59 -15.01 -12.16 0.32
CA LEU A 59 -15.72 -11.46 1.40
C LEU A 59 -17.03 -12.22 1.63
N LYS A 60 -16.97 -13.40 2.28
CA LYS A 60 -18.17 -14.02 2.84
C LYS A 60 -18.67 -13.11 3.96
N GLU A 61 -19.66 -12.31 3.61
CA GLU A 61 -20.92 -12.05 4.33
C GLU A 61 -20.96 -12.26 5.87
N ASP A 62 -19.95 -11.86 6.64
CA ASP A 62 -20.03 -11.90 8.12
C ASP A 62 -20.39 -10.54 8.74
N ALA A 63 -21.24 -9.76 8.07
CA ALA A 63 -21.78 -8.50 8.59
C ALA A 63 -23.32 -8.49 8.63
N ASN A 64 -23.97 -9.65 8.77
CA ASN A 64 -25.42 -9.73 8.97
C ASN A 64 -25.79 -10.45 10.27
N ARG A 65 -25.87 -9.65 11.34
CA ARG A 65 -27.03 -9.59 12.25
C ARG A 65 -27.86 -10.89 12.40
N LYS A 66 -27.62 -11.64 13.47
CA LYS A 66 -28.67 -12.16 14.37
C LYS A 66 -28.08 -12.61 15.70
#